data_AF-A0A966W677-F1
#
_entry.id   AF-A0A966W677-F1
#
_cell.length_a   1.000
_cell.length_b   1.000
_cell.length_c   1.000
_cell.angle_alpha   90.00
_cell.angle_beta   90.00
_cell.angle_gamma   90.00
#
_symmetry.space_group_name_H-M   'P 1'
#
loop_
_entity.id
_entity.type
_entity.pdbx_description
1 polymer ?
#
loop_
_entity_poly.entity_id
_entity_poly.type
_entity_poly.pdbx_seq_one_letter_code
_entity_poly.pdbx_strand_id
1 'polypeptide(L)' 'DKTITPSPHHPFGAKGVGESATVGAPPAIANAVVDALWHLGVRHIDIPMTPSKVWKVLRDHGVTGS' A
#
# COMPACT_ATOMS: atom_id res chain seq x y z
N ASP A 1 6.72 -19.49 -15.90
CA ASP A 1 7.42 -18.69 -14.88
C ASP A 1 8.48 -17.84 -15.56
N LYS A 2 8.28 -16.52 -15.64
CA LYS A 2 9.20 -15.57 -16.28
C LYS A 2 9.06 -14.22 -15.59
N THR A 3 10.04 -13.86 -14.77
CA THR A 3 10.08 -12.58 -14.04
C THR A 3 10.90 -11.51 -14.78
N ILE A 4 11.78 -11.94 -15.69
CA ILE A 4 12.62 -11.05 -16.50
C ILE A 4 11.90 -10.68 -17.79
N THR A 5 11.49 -9.41 -17.89
CA THR A 5 10.90 -8.84 -19.11
C THR A 5 11.81 -7.71 -19.61
N PRO A 6 12.69 -7.95 -20.59
CA PRO A 6 13.60 -6.94 -21.13
C PRO A 6 12.86 -5.74 -21.75
N SER A 7 13.52 -4.58 -21.79
CA SER A 7 13.04 -3.43 -22.57
C SER A 7 13.34 -3.65 -24.06
N PRO A 8 12.34 -3.65 -24.97
CA PRO A 8 12.58 -3.86 -26.39
C PRO A 8 13.29 -2.68 -27.08
N HIS A 9 13.35 -1.51 -26.42
CA HIS A 9 13.88 -0.27 -26.99
C HIS A 9 15.24 0.15 -26.38
N HIS A 10 15.69 -0.50 -25.31
CA HIS A 10 16.99 -0.21 -24.71
C HIS A 10 18.06 -1.13 -25.33
N PRO A 11 19.22 -0.61 -25.78
CA PRO A 11 20.26 -1.40 -26.46
C PRO A 11 20.72 -2.66 -25.71
N PHE A 12 20.63 -2.65 -24.38
CA PHE A 12 21.00 -3.77 -23.51
C PHE A 12 19.79 -4.48 -22.85
N GLY A 13 18.56 -4.12 -23.21
CA GLY A 13 17.35 -4.67 -22.60
C GLY A 13 17.09 -4.27 -21.14
N ALA A 14 17.91 -3.40 -20.56
CA ALA A 14 17.81 -2.95 -19.17
C ALA A 14 16.57 -2.10 -18.88
N LYS A 15 16.11 -2.14 -17.63
CA LYS A 15 15.05 -1.29 -17.07
C LYS A 15 15.55 -0.67 -15.76
N GLY A 16 15.18 0.58 -15.49
CA GLY A 16 15.46 1.22 -14.22
C GLY A 16 14.70 0.57 -13.06
N VAL A 17 15.31 0.52 -11.88
CA VAL A 17 14.74 -0.11 -10.67
C VAL A 17 14.88 0.75 -9.41
N GLY A 18 15.68 1.83 -9.45
CA GLY A 18 16.06 2.59 -8.25
C GLY A 18 14.89 3.16 -7.46
N GLU A 19 13.80 3.53 -8.14
CA GLU A 19 12.60 4.06 -7.51
C GLU A 19 11.50 3.02 -7.31
N SER A 20 11.64 1.81 -7.86
CA SER A 20 10.55 0.82 -7.88
C SER A 20 10.11 0.41 -6.47
N ALA A 21 11.05 0.27 -5.53
CA ALA A 21 10.74 -0.02 -4.13
C ALA A 21 10.05 1.18 -3.46
N THR A 22 10.57 2.40 -3.68
CA THR A 22 10.01 3.64 -3.12
C THR A 22 8.60 3.91 -3.63
N VAL A 23 8.31 3.57 -4.90
CA VAL A 23 6.98 3.73 -5.51
C VAL A 23 6.04 2.62 -5.06
N GLY A 24 6.51 1.37 -4.98
CA GLY A 24 5.65 0.20 -4.69
C GLY A 24 5.34 -0.01 -3.21
N ALA A 25 6.27 0.33 -2.30
CA ALA A 25 6.11 0.04 -0.88
C ALA A 25 4.98 0.85 -0.19
N PRO A 26 4.82 2.18 -0.42
CA PRO A 26 3.75 2.95 0.22
C PRO A 26 2.33 2.43 -0.05
N PRO A 27 1.90 2.17 -1.32
CA PRO A 27 0.57 1.63 -1.57
C PRO A 27 0.44 0.18 -1.07
N ALA A 28 1.52 -0.63 -1.08
CA ALA A 28 1.46 -1.98 -0.51
C ALA A 28 1.15 -1.97 0.99
N ILE A 29 1.80 -1.07 1.75
CA ILE A 29 1.54 -0.89 3.19
C ILE A 29 0.12 -0.35 3.42
N ALA A 30 -0.31 0.64 2.64
CA ALA A 30 -1.66 1.19 2.75
C ALA A 30 -2.74 0.13 2.49
N ASN A 31 -2.57 -0.67 1.43
CA ASN A 31 -3.49 -1.75 1.09
C ASN A 31 -3.52 -2.82 2.20
N ALA A 32 -2.38 -3.17 2.81
CA ALA A 32 -2.35 -4.15 3.89
C ALA A 32 -3.15 -3.70 5.13
N VAL A 33 -3.11 -2.41 5.48
CA VAL A 33 -3.90 -1.90 6.61
C VAL A 33 -5.38 -1.80 6.26
N VAL A 34 -5.72 -1.36 5.04
CA VAL A 34 -7.13 -1.36 4.58
C VAL A 34 -7.70 -2.78 4.56
N ASP A 35 -6.93 -3.76 4.09
CA ASP A 35 -7.30 -5.17 4.08
C ASP A 35 -7.59 -5.69 5.51
N ALA A 36 -6.69 -5.40 6.46
CA ALA A 36 -6.89 -5.77 7.86
C ALA A 36 -8.19 -5.21 8.47
N LEU A 37 -8.62 -4.02 8.04
CA LEU A 37 -9.83 -3.36 8.54
C LEU A 37 -11.04 -3.52 7.62
N TRP A 38 -10.91 -4.29 6.53
CA TRP A 38 -11.95 -4.39 5.51
C TRP A 38 -13.27 -4.92 6.07
N HIS A 39 -13.19 -5.91 6.97
CA HIS A 39 -14.33 -6.52 7.65
C HIS A 39 -15.11 -5.55 8.56
N LEU A 40 -14.50 -4.42 8.91
CA LEU A 40 -15.10 -3.36 9.72
C LEU A 40 -15.74 -2.24 8.88
N GLY A 41 -15.70 -2.38 7.54
CA GLY A 41 -16.25 -1.41 6.60
C GLY A 41 -15.26 -0.32 6.17
N VAL A 42 -14.00 -0.37 6.62
CA VAL A 42 -12.95 0.57 6.19
C VAL A 42 -12.57 0.29 4.74
N ARG A 43 -12.50 1.32 3.91
CA ARG A 43 -12.14 1.22 2.48
C ARG A 43 -10.98 2.10 2.06
N HIS A 44 -10.61 3.07 2.89
CA HIS A 44 -9.55 4.03 2.61
C HIS A 44 -9.00 4.60 3.91
N ILE A 45 -7.70 4.88 3.93
CA ILE A 45 -7.02 5.61 5.00
C ILE A 45 -6.00 6.55 4.36
N ASP A 46 -6.04 7.83 4.73
CA ASP A 46 -5.12 8.82 4.19
C ASP A 46 -3.69 8.65 4.72
N ILE A 47 -2.73 8.63 3.81
CA ILE A 47 -1.31 8.70 4.13
C ILE A 47 -0.93 10.11 4.66
N PRO A 48 0.10 10.25 5.51
CA PRO A 48 0.76 9.17 6.25
C PRO A 48 -0.21 8.56 7.27
N MET A 49 -0.19 7.23 7.39
CA MET A 49 -1.06 6.45 8.27
C MET A 49 -0.53 6.47 9.70
N THR A 50 -0.62 7.64 10.34
CA THR A 50 -0.19 7.79 11.73
C THR A 50 -1.09 6.96 12.66
N PRO A 51 -0.57 6.49 13.82
CA PRO A 51 -1.39 5.76 14.79
C PRO A 51 -2.67 6.50 15.20
N SER A 52 -2.62 7.83 15.29
CA SER A 52 -3.78 8.67 15.61
C SER A 52 -4.90 8.60 14.56
N LYS A 53 -4.56 8.59 13.25
CA LYS A 53 -5.55 8.44 12.17
C LYS A 53 -6.17 7.04 12.18
N VAL A 54 -5.35 6.01 12.35
CA VAL A 54 -5.81 4.62 12.43
C VAL A 54 -6.78 4.45 13.61
N TRP A 55 -6.42 4.99 14.78
CA TRP A 55 -7.29 4.96 15.96
C TRP A 55 -8.61 5.70 15.75
N LYS A 56 -8.59 6.86 15.07
CA LYS A 56 -9.81 7.59 14.71
C LYS A 56 -10.72 6.75 13.81
N VAL A 57 -10.17 6.11 12.77
CA VAL A 57 -10.94 5.24 11.86
C VAL A 57 -11.57 4.07 12.64
N LEU A 58 -10.80 3.39 13.49
CA LEU A 58 -11.33 2.29 14.31
C LEU A 58 -12.49 2.73 15.22
N ARG A 59 -12.39 3.93 15.81
CA ARG A 59 -13.43 4.50 16.66
C ARG A 59 -14.68 4.90 15.87
N ASP A 60 -14.49 5.56 14.73
CA ASP A 60 -15.59 5.97 13.84
C ASP A 60 -16.36 4.74 13.31
N HIS A 61 -15.70 3.57 13.23
CA HIS A 61 -16.29 2.28 12.86
C HIS A 61 -16.77 1.43 14.07
N GLY A 62 -16.79 1.97 15.28
CA GLY A 62 -17.37 1.33 16.47
C GLY A 62 -16.60 0.12 17.02
N VAL A 63 -15.33 -0.04 16.64
CA VAL A 63 -14.48 -1.18 17.02
C VAL A 63 -13.95 -1.04 18.45
N THR A 64 -13.71 0.19 18.87
CA THR A 64 -13.23 0.50 20.21
C THR A 64 -14.45 0.80 21.07
N GLY A 65 -14.92 -0.21 21.80
CA GLY A 65 -16.03 -0.07 22.75
C GLY A 65 -15.78 1.03 23.79
N SER A 66 -16.87 1.65 24.24
CA SER A 66 -16.94 2.34 25.53
C SER A 66 -16.99 1.31 26.66
#